data_AF-A0A948LSU6-F1
#
_entry.id   AF-A0A948LSU6-F1
#
_cell.length_a   1.000
_cell.length_b   1.000
_cell.length_c   1.000
_cell.angle_alpha   90.00
_cell.angle_beta   90.00
_cell.angle_gamma   90.00
#
_symmetry.space_group_name_H-M   'P 1'
#
loop_
_entity.id
_entity.type
_entity.pdbx_description
1 polymer ?
#
loop_
_entity_poly.entity_id
_entity_poly.type
_entity_poly.pdbx_seq_one_letter_code
_entity_poly.pdbx_strand_id
1 'polypeptide(L)'
;MSAQEIERRAKNLAECEVGWWKAHHRDQIKLMTENMTKLYSLQFGLDMKTARNIVISRVTAALWHNVAEEEEDNNKEATSNYYWNKVNENLFQHFKELLNAQK
;
A
#
# COMPACT_ATOMS: atom_id res chain seq x y z
N MET A 1 -18.70 -5.37 19.02
CA MET A 1 -18.13 -6.59 18.41
C MET A 1 -17.90 -7.63 19.48
N SER A 2 -18.25 -8.87 19.23
CA SER A 2 -17.94 -10.01 20.11
C SER A 2 -16.46 -10.38 20.03
N ALA A 3 -15.96 -11.16 21.00
CA ALA A 3 -14.59 -11.67 20.97
C ALA A 3 -14.29 -12.51 19.71
N GLN A 4 -15.27 -13.31 19.27
CA GLN A 4 -15.18 -14.09 18.03
C GLN A 4 -15.08 -13.20 16.78
N GLU A 5 -15.81 -12.09 16.74
CA GLU A 5 -15.73 -11.12 15.64
C GLU A 5 -14.38 -10.40 15.60
N ILE A 6 -13.81 -10.05 16.76
CA ILE A 6 -12.48 -9.47 16.87
C ILE A 6 -11.44 -10.46 16.33
N GLU A 7 -11.47 -11.71 16.80
CA GLU A 7 -10.53 -12.75 16.36
C GLU A 7 -10.60 -12.98 14.85
N ARG A 8 -11.80 -13.11 14.29
CA ARG A 8 -11.99 -13.28 12.85
C ARG A 8 -11.46 -12.08 12.06
N ARG A 9 -11.74 -10.85 12.51
CA ARG A 9 -11.25 -9.64 11.83
C ARG A 9 -9.73 -9.53 11.89
N ALA A 10 -9.13 -9.87 13.04
CA ALA A 10 -7.67 -9.89 13.20
C ALA A 10 -7.00 -10.89 12.25
N LYS A 11 -7.55 -12.11 12.11
CA LYS A 11 -7.05 -13.10 11.15
C LYS A 11 -7.10 -12.58 9.71
N ASN A 12 -8.23 -12.01 9.30
CA ASN A 12 -8.37 -11.46 7.95
C ASN A 12 -7.40 -10.31 7.67
N LEU A 13 -7.17 -9.42 8.65
CA LEU A 13 -6.19 -8.33 8.53
C LEU A 13 -4.77 -8.90 8.35
N ALA A 14 -4.37 -9.88 9.18
CA ALA A 14 -3.07 -10.52 9.09
C ALA A 14 -2.86 -11.25 7.75
N GLU A 15 -3.87 -11.96 7.26
CA GLU A 15 -3.82 -12.62 5.95
C GLU A 15 -3.63 -11.63 4.80
N CYS A 16 -4.35 -10.50 4.84
CA CYS A 16 -4.20 -9.45 3.83
C CYS A 16 -2.82 -8.78 3.90
N GLU A 17 -2.31 -8.53 5.11
CA GLU A 17 -0.97 -7.94 5.34
C GLU A 17 0.13 -8.84 4.74
N VAL A 18 0.18 -10.10 5.17
CA VAL A 18 1.15 -11.08 4.64
C VAL A 18 0.93 -11.31 3.14
N GLY A 19 -0.32 -11.29 2.68
CA GLY A 19 -0.68 -11.46 1.29
C GLY A 19 -0.07 -10.40 0.39
N TRP A 20 -0.11 -9.12 0.79
CA TRP A 20 0.48 -8.06 -0.03
C TRP A 20 2.02 -8.07 0.05
N TRP A 21 2.64 -8.43 1.18
CA TRP A 21 4.09 -8.62 1.27
C TRP A 21 4.59 -9.68 0.29
N LYS A 22 3.93 -10.85 0.27
CA LYS A 22 4.28 -11.94 -0.66
C LYS A 22 4.09 -11.54 -2.12
N ALA A 23 3.04 -10.77 -2.41
CA ALA A 23 2.77 -10.30 -3.76
C ALA A 23 3.81 -9.27 -4.21
N HIS A 24 4.18 -8.33 -3.33
CA HIS A 24 5.24 -7.35 -3.58
C HIS A 24 6.59 -8.03 -3.87
N HIS A 25 6.98 -8.98 -3.03
CA HIS A 25 8.23 -9.75 -3.22
C HIS A 25 8.28 -10.56 -4.53
N ARG A 26 7.13 -10.88 -5.12
CA ARG A 26 7.01 -11.68 -6.36
C ARG A 26 6.62 -10.83 -7.57
N ASP A 27 6.66 -9.50 -7.46
CA ASP A 27 6.25 -8.54 -8.49
C ASP A 27 4.81 -8.74 -9.00
N GLN A 28 3.92 -9.24 -8.14
CA GLN A 28 2.52 -9.52 -8.46
C GLN A 28 1.63 -8.29 -8.16
N ILE A 29 1.81 -7.22 -8.93
CA ILE A 29 1.15 -5.90 -8.76
C ILE A 29 -0.36 -6.02 -8.52
N LYS A 30 -1.05 -6.82 -9.34
CA LYS A 30 -2.51 -7.00 -9.24
C LYS A 30 -2.90 -7.59 -7.89
N LEU A 31 -2.20 -8.64 -7.45
CA LEU A 31 -2.47 -9.32 -6.19
C LEU A 31 -2.08 -8.45 -4.99
N MET A 32 -0.98 -7.70 -5.09
CA MET A 32 -0.57 -6.69 -4.11
C MET A 32 -1.69 -5.66 -3.92
N THR A 33 -2.19 -5.09 -5.01
CA THR A 33 -3.27 -4.10 -5.00
C THR A 33 -4.55 -4.68 -4.39
N GLU A 34 -4.93 -5.92 -4.75
CA GLU A 34 -6.12 -6.58 -4.20
C GLU A 34 -6.02 -6.83 -2.69
N ASN A 35 -4.89 -7.35 -2.21
CA ASN A 35 -4.67 -7.60 -0.79
C ASN A 35 -4.64 -6.30 0.02
N MET A 36 -3.94 -5.27 -0.46
CA MET A 36 -3.93 -3.96 0.19
C MET A 36 -5.32 -3.30 0.17
N THR A 37 -6.09 -3.44 -0.92
CA THR A 37 -7.48 -2.92 -0.97
C THR A 37 -8.34 -3.57 0.12
N LYS A 38 -8.28 -4.90 0.26
CA LYS A 38 -9.00 -5.62 1.32
C LYS A 38 -8.54 -5.20 2.70
N LEU A 39 -7.22 -5.07 2.91
CA LEU A 39 -6.63 -4.60 4.15
C LEU A 39 -7.20 -3.22 4.55
N TYR A 40 -7.18 -2.26 3.64
CA TYR A 40 -7.67 -0.89 3.89
C TYR A 40 -9.17 -0.85 4.15
N SER A 41 -9.95 -1.62 3.39
CA SER A 41 -11.39 -1.77 3.64
C SER A 41 -11.64 -2.32 5.05
N LEU A 42 -10.93 -3.37 5.45
CA LEU A 42 -11.06 -3.98 6.78
C LEU A 42 -10.55 -3.09 7.91
N GLN A 43 -9.47 -2.34 7.70
CA GLN A 43 -8.82 -1.54 8.74
C GLN A 43 -9.55 -0.23 8.99
N PHE A 44 -10.00 0.44 7.92
CA PHE A 44 -10.58 1.78 7.99
C PHE A 44 -12.10 1.80 7.76
N GLY A 45 -12.73 0.65 7.51
CA GLY A 45 -14.18 0.58 7.28
C GLY A 45 -14.60 1.20 5.94
N LEU A 46 -13.68 1.27 4.97
CA LEU A 46 -13.92 1.86 3.66
C LEU A 46 -14.61 0.87 2.72
N ASP A 47 -15.44 1.37 1.82
CA ASP A 47 -15.90 0.54 0.70
C ASP A 47 -14.73 0.17 -0.22
N MET A 48 -14.88 -0.95 -0.93
CA MET A 48 -13.80 -1.51 -1.75
C MET A 48 -13.31 -0.56 -2.86
N LYS A 49 -14.18 0.29 -3.41
CA LYS A 49 -13.82 1.23 -4.48
C LYS A 49 -12.96 2.36 -3.90
N THR A 50 -13.39 2.96 -2.79
CA THR A 50 -12.62 4.01 -2.10
C THR A 50 -11.29 3.48 -1.60
N ALA A 51 -11.28 2.31 -0.96
CA ALA A 51 -10.05 1.65 -0.51
C ALA A 51 -9.08 1.39 -1.67
N ARG A 52 -9.59 0.94 -2.83
CA ARG A 52 -8.76 0.68 -4.01
C ARG A 52 -8.10 1.95 -4.52
N ASN A 53 -8.84 3.05 -4.61
CA ASN A 53 -8.30 4.32 -5.09
C ASN A 53 -7.14 4.80 -4.21
N ILE A 54 -7.35 4.79 -2.89
CA ILE A 54 -6.31 5.13 -1.91
C ILE A 54 -5.08 4.22 -2.05
N VAL A 55 -5.31 2.92 -2.23
CA VAL A 55 -4.24 1.92 -2.32
C VAL A 55 -3.41 2.05 -3.60
N ILE A 56 -3.98 2.48 -4.72
CA ILE A 56 -3.23 2.63 -5.99
C ILE A 56 -2.02 3.55 -5.80
N SER A 57 -2.19 4.72 -5.15
CA SER A 57 -1.07 5.61 -4.88
C SER A 57 -0.04 4.98 -3.95
N ARG A 58 -0.47 4.20 -2.94
CA ARG A 58 0.46 3.48 -2.05
C ARG A 58 1.26 2.40 -2.76
N VAL A 59 0.62 1.64 -3.65
CA VAL A 59 1.28 0.62 -4.47
C VAL A 59 2.27 1.27 -5.42
N THR A 60 1.88 2.34 -6.12
CA THR A 60 2.78 3.09 -6.99
C THR A 60 3.99 3.65 -6.24
N ALA A 61 3.80 4.15 -5.01
CA ALA A 61 4.91 4.57 -4.16
C ALA A 61 5.88 3.43 -3.86
N ALA A 62 5.38 2.22 -3.56
CA ALA A 62 6.23 1.05 -3.33
C ALA A 62 7.01 0.61 -4.59
N LEU A 63 6.47 0.83 -5.79
CA LEU A 63 7.20 0.56 -7.03
C LEU A 63 8.33 1.56 -7.25
N TRP A 64 8.07 2.85 -7.00
CA TRP A 64 9.12 3.86 -7.09
C TRP A 64 10.20 3.71 -6.03
N HIS A 65 9.83 3.20 -4.85
CA HIS A 65 10.78 2.84 -3.80
C HIS A 65 11.79 1.80 -4.30
N ASN A 66 11.33 0.70 -4.90
CA ASN A 66 12.23 -0.33 -5.43
C ASN A 66 13.19 0.23 -6.49
N VAL A 67 12.71 1.12 -7.36
CA VAL A 67 13.56 1.76 -8.38
C VAL A 67 14.55 2.73 -7.72
N ALA A 68 14.15 3.48 -6.69
CA ALA A 68 15.03 4.38 -5.96
C ALA A 68 16.17 3.63 -5.26
N GLU A 69 15.87 2.49 -4.62
CA GLU A 69 16.84 1.61 -4.00
C GLU A 69 17.81 1.02 -5.04
N GLU A 70 17.30 0.51 -6.16
CA GLU A 70 18.14 -0.02 -7.24
C GLU A 70 19.12 1.05 -7.78
N GLU A 71 18.66 2.29 -7.96
CA GLU A 71 19.52 3.38 -8.42
C GLU A 71 20.54 3.81 -7.35
N GLU A 72 20.20 3.71 -6.07
CA GLU A 72 21.11 3.96 -4.94
C GLU A 72 22.21 2.89 -4.86
N ASP A 73 21.85 1.61 -4.97
CA ASP A 73 22.79 0.48 -5.04
C ASP A 73 23.76 0.62 -6.23
N ASN A 74 23.31 1.26 -7.31
CA ASN A 74 24.11 1.56 -8.50
C ASN A 74 24.88 2.89 -8.41
N ASN A 75 24.94 3.55 -7.25
CA ASN A 75 25.61 4.83 -7.01
C ASN A 75 25.10 6.00 -7.88
N LYS A 76 23.82 5.99 -8.27
CA LYS A 76 23.18 7.03 -9.09
C LYS A 76 22.31 7.96 -8.22
N GLU A 77 22.95 8.69 -7.31
CA GLU A 77 22.28 9.51 -6.29
C GLU A 77 21.22 10.48 -6.85
N ALA A 78 21.54 11.21 -7.92
CA ALA A 78 20.61 12.16 -8.52
C ALA A 78 19.31 11.49 -9.05
N THR A 79 19.45 10.30 -9.64
CA THR A 79 18.32 9.53 -10.15
C THR A 79 17.53 8.89 -9.02
N SER A 80 18.22 8.33 -8.01
CA SER A 80 17.58 7.81 -6.80
C SER A 80 16.74 8.90 -6.12
N ASN A 81 17.30 10.10 -5.92
CA ASN A 81 16.59 11.25 -5.37
C ASN A 81 15.35 11.65 -6.18
N TYR A 82 15.41 11.56 -7.51
CA TYR A 82 14.24 11.77 -8.35
C TYR A 82 13.12 10.76 -8.05
N TYR A 83 13.45 9.47 -7.91
CA TYR A 83 12.46 8.45 -7.58
C TYR A 83 11.95 8.56 -6.14
N TRP A 84 12.79 8.93 -5.18
CA TRP A 84 12.35 9.26 -3.81
C TRP A 84 11.35 10.41 -3.78
N ASN A 85 11.51 11.43 -4.63
CA ASN A 85 10.49 12.47 -4.79
C ASN A 85 9.17 11.91 -5.34
N LYS A 86 9.22 10.94 -6.28
CA LYS A 86 8.02 10.24 -6.77
C LYS A 86 7.34 9.40 -5.70
N VAL A 87 8.10 8.76 -4.81
CA VAL A 87 7.56 8.08 -3.62
C VAL A 87 6.78 9.10 -2.77
N ASN A 88 7.40 10.24 -2.45
CA ASN A 88 6.76 11.28 -1.63
C ASN A 88 5.49 11.85 -2.27
N GLU A 89 5.49 12.16 -3.58
CA GLU A 89 4.31 12.64 -4.31
C GLU A 89 3.14 11.65 -4.19
N ASN A 90 3.41 10.35 -4.37
CA ASN A 90 2.38 9.31 -4.31
C ASN A 90 1.90 9.06 -2.87
N LEU A 91 2.80 9.09 -1.88
CA LEU A 91 2.42 8.98 -0.48
C LEU A 91 1.60 10.18 -0.02
N PHE A 92 1.92 11.39 -0.47
CA PHE A 92 1.11 12.56 -0.21
C PHE A 92 -0.33 12.39 -0.73
N GLN A 93 -0.49 11.97 -1.99
CA GLN A 93 -1.82 11.73 -2.55
C GLN A 93 -2.58 10.63 -1.80
N HIS A 94 -1.89 9.53 -1.47
CA HIS A 94 -2.42 8.45 -0.66
C HIS A 94 -3.00 8.94 0.67
N PHE A 95 -2.21 9.69 1.45
CA PHE A 95 -2.64 10.18 2.76
C PHE A 95 -3.71 11.24 2.64
N LYS A 96 -3.66 12.11 1.63
CA LYS A 96 -4.71 13.10 1.35
C LYS A 96 -6.06 12.41 1.12
N GLU A 97 -6.11 11.36 0.30
CA GLU A 97 -7.34 10.62 0.04
C GLU A 97 -7.82 9.86 1.28
N LEU A 98 -6.91 9.19 2.00
CA LEU A 98 -7.25 8.46 3.22
C LEU A 98 -7.85 9.38 4.28
N LEU A 99 -7.24 10.53 4.53
CA LEU A 99 -7.73 11.52 5.50
C LEU A 99 -9.06 12.14 5.08
N ASN A 100 -9.33 12.29 3.78
CA ASN A 100 -10.62 12.77 3.30
C ASN A 100 -11.72 11.71 3.42
N ALA A 101 -11.39 10.43 3.26
CA ALA A 101 -12.34 9.33 3.38
C ALA A 101 -12.74 9.01 4.84
N GLN A 102 -12.02 9.56 5.81
CA GLN A 102 -12.28 9.39 7.25
C GLN A 102 -13.03 10.56 7.91
N LYS A 103 -13.37 11.59 7.13
CA LYS A 103 -14.20 12.72 7.57
C LYS A 103 -15.67 12.41 7.38
#